data_AF-A0A937XJC1-F1
#
_entry.id   AF-A0A937XJC1-F1
#
_cell.length_a   1.000
_cell.length_b   1.000
_cell.length_c   1.000
_cell.angle_alpha   90.00
_cell.angle_beta   90.00
_cell.angle_gamma   90.00
#
_symmetry.space_group_name_H-M   'P 1'
#
loop_
_entity.id
_entity.type
_entity.pdbx_description
1 polymer ?
#
loop_
_entity_poly.entity_id
_entity_poly.type
_entity_poly.pdbx_seq_one_letter_code
_entity_poly.pdbx_strand_id
1 'polypeptide(L)'
;MQQDRTKHFTSVDALFLLFLLSALIGVALIGHLAYREGLKTEAAKDNAAILKDWFDQLDALSAKGQQSQLEACRDDGEKTWEGCQAALLGEQGPLKSAKNPFDANQAVIGQKCDRTDLNTRGLVVIEKGTPAPPGAPPAISFGPMETGEKLSKDLPLRIMVCDKGAYALKVAEVKL
;
A
#
# COMPACT_ATOMS: atom_id res chain seq x y z
N MET A 1 -42.47 30.90 50.62
CA MET A 1 -42.04 29.54 50.24
C MET A 1 -40.88 29.68 49.26
N GLN A 2 -39.65 29.85 49.75
CA GLN A 2 -38.47 29.85 48.90
C GLN A 2 -37.87 28.45 48.91
N GLN A 3 -37.94 27.81 47.76
CA GLN A 3 -37.41 26.49 47.47
C GLN A 3 -35.89 26.62 47.37
N ASP A 4 -35.20 26.35 48.47
CA ASP A 4 -33.73 26.32 48.51
C ASP A 4 -33.26 25.05 47.79
N ARG A 5 -33.23 25.13 46.46
CA ARG A 5 -32.80 24.06 45.56
C ARG A 5 -31.28 24.14 45.45
N THR A 6 -30.56 24.02 46.56
CA THR A 6 -29.14 23.70 46.53
C THR A 6 -29.03 22.30 45.94
N LYS A 7 -28.85 22.20 44.62
CA LYS A 7 -28.53 20.96 43.93
C LYS A 7 -27.24 20.44 44.56
N HIS A 8 -27.37 19.48 45.47
CA HIS A 8 -26.23 18.81 46.08
C HIS A 8 -25.52 18.04 44.98
N PHE A 9 -24.48 18.64 44.41
CA PHE A 9 -23.50 17.93 43.62
C PHE A 9 -22.80 16.97 44.57
N THR A 10 -23.19 15.70 44.50
CA THR A 10 -22.65 14.69 45.42
C THR A 10 -21.27 14.25 44.95
N SER A 11 -20.44 13.76 45.87
CA SER A 11 -19.14 13.17 45.51
C SER A 11 -19.28 12.01 44.51
N VAL A 12 -20.43 11.32 44.51
CA VAL A 12 -20.76 10.27 43.56
C VAL A 12 -20.99 10.84 42.16
N ASP A 13 -21.72 11.96 42.04
CA ASP A 13 -21.90 12.67 40.77
C ASP A 13 -20.55 13.14 40.20
N ALA A 14 -19.66 13.65 41.06
CA ALA A 14 -18.31 14.07 40.69
C ALA A 14 -17.49 12.90 40.11
N LEU A 15 -17.50 11.75 40.80
CA LEU A 15 -16.79 10.54 40.37
C LEU A 15 -17.36 9.99 39.05
N PHE A 16 -18.68 9.98 38.90
CA PHE A 16 -19.33 9.55 37.66
C PHE A 16 -18.97 10.46 36.47
N LEU A 17 -19.01 11.79 36.64
CA LEU A 17 -18.62 12.72 35.59
C LEU A 17 -17.15 12.60 35.22
N LEU A 18 -16.26 12.39 36.20
CA LEU A 18 -14.84 12.15 35.95
C LEU A 18 -14.63 10.87 35.14
N PHE A 19 -15.38 9.80 35.46
CA PHE A 19 -15.36 8.57 34.67
C PHE A 19 -15.88 8.77 33.24
N LEU A 20 -16.97 9.51 33.06
CA LEU A 20 -17.46 9.82 31.71
C LEU A 20 -16.44 10.65 30.92
N LEU A 21 -15.83 11.64 31.55
CA LEU A 21 -14.80 12.47 30.92
C LEU A 21 -13.59 11.62 30.52
N SER A 22 -13.12 10.71 31.39
CA SER A 22 -11.99 9.83 31.08
C SER A 22 -12.32 8.85 29.96
N ALA A 23 -13.54 8.31 29.92
CA ALA A 23 -14.01 7.46 28.82
C ALA A 23 -14.03 8.23 27.48
N LEU A 24 -14.54 9.47 27.46
CA LEU A 24 -14.56 10.32 26.27
C LEU A 24 -13.14 10.63 25.77
N ILE A 25 -12.21 10.96 26.68
CA ILE A 25 -10.80 11.18 26.33
C ILE A 25 -10.20 9.89 25.76
N GLY A 26 -10.45 8.73 26.38
CA GLY A 26 -9.97 7.45 25.91
C GLY A 26 -10.41 7.13 24.48
N VAL A 27 -11.70 7.31 24.17
CA VAL A 27 -12.23 7.12 22.82
C VAL A 27 -11.62 8.10 21.83
N ALA A 28 -11.49 9.38 22.20
CA ALA A 28 -10.87 10.40 21.34
C ALA A 28 -9.40 10.06 21.00
N LEU A 29 -8.63 9.57 21.97
CA LEU A 29 -7.24 9.16 21.76
C LEU A 29 -7.13 7.94 20.83
N ILE A 30 -7.94 6.90 21.08
CA ILE A 30 -7.98 5.71 20.22
C ILE A 30 -8.38 6.09 18.79
N GLY A 31 -9.39 6.94 18.64
CA GLY A 31 -9.83 7.45 17.35
C GLY A 31 -8.73 8.24 16.62
N HIS A 32 -8.01 9.10 17.33
CA HIS A 32 -6.90 9.87 16.76
C HIS A 32 -5.75 8.97 16.26
N LEU A 33 -5.40 7.94 17.02
CA LEU A 33 -4.38 6.96 16.62
C LEU A 33 -4.81 6.18 15.39
N ALA A 34 -6.04 5.67 15.37
CA ALA A 34 -6.59 4.94 14.23
C ALA A 34 -6.64 5.80 12.96
N TYR A 35 -7.00 7.08 13.10
CA TYR A 35 -7.02 8.04 12.00
C TYR A 35 -5.61 8.27 11.42
N ARG A 36 -4.59 8.50 12.27
CA ARG A 36 -3.20 8.67 11.81
C ARG A 36 -2.65 7.44 11.10
N GLU A 37 -2.96 6.24 11.60
CA GLU A 37 -2.58 4.99 10.93
C GLU A 37 -3.28 4.81 9.58
N GLY A 38 -4.54 5.25 9.47
CA GLY A 38 -5.28 5.29 8.22
C GLY A 38 -4.59 6.20 7.18
N LEU A 39 -4.20 7.41 7.58
CA LEU A 39 -3.51 8.35 6.69
C LEU A 39 -2.19 7.78 6.14
N LYS A 40 -1.44 7.01 6.93
CA LYS A 40 -0.23 6.33 6.45
C LYS A 40 -0.55 5.27 5.39
N THR A 41 -1.66 4.56 5.54
CA THR A 41 -2.11 3.57 4.54
C THR A 41 -2.49 4.27 3.23
N GLU A 42 -3.18 5.40 3.29
CA GLU A 42 -3.50 6.20 2.09
C GLU A 42 -2.24 6.74 1.42
N ALA A 43 -1.28 7.28 2.18
CA ALA A 43 0.00 7.72 1.62
C ALA A 43 0.78 6.57 0.94
N ALA A 44 0.65 5.33 1.44
CA ALA A 44 1.25 4.16 0.80
C ALA A 44 0.50 3.78 -0.49
N LYS A 45 -0.83 3.97 -0.55
CA LYS A 45 -1.60 3.84 -1.79
C LYS A 45 -1.20 4.89 -2.83
N ASP A 46 -0.86 6.11 -2.41
CA ASP A 46 -0.37 7.14 -3.33
C ASP A 46 0.94 6.70 -4.01
N ASN A 47 1.87 6.08 -3.28
CA ASN A 47 3.07 5.47 -3.89
C ASN A 47 2.69 4.39 -4.92
N ALA A 48 1.72 3.53 -4.60
CA ALA A 48 1.24 2.52 -5.53
C ALA A 48 0.53 3.12 -6.75
N ALA A 49 -0.17 4.25 -6.59
CA ALA A 49 -0.82 4.98 -7.67
C ALA A 49 0.21 5.61 -8.62
N ILE A 50 1.27 6.23 -8.08
CA ILE A 50 2.40 6.74 -8.90
C ILE A 50 3.00 5.60 -9.75
N LEU A 51 3.20 4.43 -9.14
CA LEU A 51 3.71 3.27 -9.86
C LEU A 51 2.74 2.78 -10.94
N LYS A 52 1.44 2.74 -10.62
CA LYS A 52 0.39 2.37 -11.58
C LYS A 52 0.38 3.31 -12.79
N ASP A 53 0.39 4.61 -12.56
CA ASP A 53 0.38 5.61 -13.63
C ASP A 53 1.61 5.48 -14.53
N TRP A 54 2.76 5.12 -13.95
CA TRP A 54 3.96 4.82 -14.72
C TRP A 54 3.80 3.55 -15.58
N PHE A 55 3.21 2.46 -15.06
CA PHE A 55 2.91 1.27 -15.86
C PHE A 55 1.92 1.56 -16.98
N ASP A 56 0.89 2.38 -16.74
CA ASP A 56 -0.07 2.78 -17.78
C ASP A 56 0.63 3.59 -18.89
N GLN A 57 1.57 4.47 -18.53
CA GLN A 57 2.39 5.20 -19.51
C GLN A 57 3.29 4.25 -20.30
N LEU A 58 3.85 3.23 -19.65
CA LEU A 58 4.67 2.22 -20.29
C LEU A 58 3.87 1.42 -21.33
N ASP A 59 2.67 0.95 -20.98
CA ASP A 59 1.77 0.25 -21.92
C ASP A 59 1.41 1.16 -23.11
N ALA A 60 1.12 2.44 -22.86
CA ALA A 60 0.83 3.41 -23.91
C ALA A 60 2.03 3.66 -24.86
N LEU A 61 3.27 3.59 -24.35
CA LEU A 61 4.48 3.66 -25.18
C LEU A 61 4.68 2.37 -25.97
N SER A 62 4.50 1.20 -25.34
CA SER A 62 4.62 -0.10 -25.99
C SER A 62 3.60 -0.25 -27.14
N ALA A 63 2.37 0.24 -26.95
CA ALA A 63 1.34 0.29 -27.98
C ALA A 63 1.74 1.15 -29.20
N LYS A 64 2.62 2.13 -29.02
CA LYS A 64 3.18 2.98 -30.10
C LYS A 64 4.50 2.43 -30.66
N GLY A 65 4.97 1.28 -30.19
CA GLY A 65 6.29 0.73 -30.54
C GLY A 65 7.47 1.53 -29.99
N GLN A 66 7.24 2.33 -28.95
CA GLN A 66 8.26 3.12 -28.26
C GLN A 66 8.74 2.37 -27.02
N GLN A 67 10.00 2.56 -26.64
CA GLN A 67 10.61 1.90 -25.49
C GLN A 67 10.50 2.74 -24.22
N SER A 68 10.52 2.05 -23.07
CA SER A 68 10.62 2.70 -21.76
C SER A 68 11.83 3.61 -21.67
N GLN A 69 11.65 4.75 -20.98
CA GLN A 69 12.77 5.61 -20.57
C GLN A 69 13.67 4.90 -19.54
N LEU A 70 13.12 3.95 -18.77
CA LEU A 70 13.89 3.08 -17.87
C LEU A 70 14.31 1.83 -18.63
N GLU A 71 15.58 1.80 -19.08
CA GLU A 71 16.11 0.68 -19.86
C GLU A 71 16.05 -0.66 -19.13
N ALA A 72 16.17 -0.63 -17.80
CA ALA A 72 16.10 -1.81 -16.94
C ALA A 72 14.67 -2.40 -16.84
N CYS A 73 13.65 -1.67 -17.28
CA CYS A 73 12.25 -2.08 -17.28
C CYS A 73 11.70 -2.38 -18.67
N ARG A 74 12.56 -2.55 -19.68
CA ARG A 74 12.11 -2.96 -21.02
C ARG A 74 11.54 -4.39 -20.98
N ASP A 75 10.46 -4.60 -21.71
CA ASP A 75 9.69 -5.84 -21.83
C ASP A 75 10.23 -6.78 -22.93
N ASP A 76 11.53 -6.66 -23.24
CA ASP A 76 12.22 -7.36 -24.33
C ASP A 76 12.59 -8.83 -24.01
N GLY A 77 12.24 -9.33 -22.83
CA GLY A 77 12.58 -10.68 -22.38
C GLY A 77 14.04 -10.86 -21.94
N GLU A 78 14.85 -9.79 -21.95
CA GLU A 78 16.22 -9.80 -21.46
C GLU A 78 16.34 -9.22 -20.06
N LYS A 79 15.53 -8.20 -19.74
CA LYS A 79 15.58 -7.52 -18.44
C LYS A 79 14.90 -8.34 -17.34
N THR A 80 15.43 -8.20 -16.13
CA THR A 80 14.90 -8.86 -14.93
C THR A 80 14.08 -7.89 -14.10
N TRP A 81 13.12 -8.45 -13.36
CA TRP A 81 12.32 -7.70 -12.40
C TRP A 81 13.17 -6.99 -11.35
N GLU A 82 14.22 -7.63 -10.82
CA GLU A 82 15.14 -7.00 -9.86
C GLU A 82 15.78 -5.71 -10.42
N GLY A 83 16.28 -5.77 -11.65
CA GLY A 83 16.90 -4.62 -12.31
C GLY A 83 15.88 -3.49 -12.52
N CYS A 84 14.67 -3.84 -12.94
CA CYS A 84 13.60 -2.87 -13.08
C CYS A 84 13.18 -2.26 -11.74
N GLN A 85 13.02 -3.08 -10.70
CA GLN A 85 12.66 -2.64 -9.37
C GLN A 85 13.69 -1.65 -8.80
N ALA A 86 14.98 -1.91 -8.99
CA ALA A 86 16.04 -0.97 -8.62
C ALA A 86 15.93 0.35 -9.41
N ALA A 87 15.66 0.28 -10.71
CA ALA A 87 15.49 1.46 -11.56
C ALA A 87 14.24 2.29 -11.19
N LEU A 88 13.15 1.65 -10.73
CA LEU A 88 11.94 2.34 -10.27
C LEU A 88 12.20 3.26 -9.07
N LEU A 89 13.15 2.87 -8.22
CA LEU A 89 13.58 3.61 -7.04
C LEU A 89 14.78 4.53 -7.31
N GLY A 90 15.45 4.37 -8.46
CA GLY A 90 16.61 5.15 -8.84
C GLY A 90 16.27 6.57 -9.31
N GLU A 91 17.28 7.35 -9.66
CA GLU A 91 17.17 8.79 -10.01
C GLU A 91 16.17 9.11 -11.13
N GLN A 92 16.01 8.19 -12.09
CA GLN A 92 15.09 8.32 -13.22
C GLN A 92 13.73 7.65 -12.97
N GLY A 93 13.59 6.94 -11.85
CA GLY A 93 12.41 6.17 -11.53
C GLY A 93 11.25 7.02 -10.99
N PRO A 94 10.00 6.56 -11.20
CA PRO A 94 8.81 7.25 -10.71
C PRO A 94 8.75 7.32 -9.17
N LEU A 95 9.43 6.42 -8.47
CA LEU A 95 9.39 6.30 -7.02
C LEU A 95 10.65 6.84 -6.33
N LYS A 96 11.52 7.58 -7.03
CA LYS A 96 12.78 8.11 -6.46
C LYS A 96 12.63 8.90 -5.16
N SER A 97 11.51 9.62 -5.02
CA SER A 97 11.20 10.45 -3.85
C SER A 97 10.17 9.81 -2.92
N ALA A 98 9.68 8.62 -3.27
CA ALA A 98 8.75 7.88 -2.45
C ALA A 98 9.44 7.41 -1.17
N LYS A 99 8.70 7.41 -0.08
CA LYS A 99 9.14 6.86 1.21
C LYS A 99 8.02 6.00 1.78
N ASN A 100 8.40 5.02 2.57
CA ASN A 100 7.42 4.25 3.32
C ASN A 100 6.86 5.13 4.46
N PRO A 101 5.53 5.37 4.50
CA PRO A 101 4.91 6.26 5.48
C PRO A 101 4.80 5.66 6.89
N PHE A 102 5.02 4.35 7.03
CA PHE A 102 5.04 3.68 8.33
C PHE A 102 6.40 3.83 9.01
N ASP A 103 7.49 3.67 8.25
CA ASP A 103 8.86 3.87 8.68
C ASP A 103 9.72 4.29 7.47
N ALA A 104 10.36 5.45 7.56
CA ALA A 104 11.17 5.98 6.46
C ALA A 104 12.43 5.16 6.17
N ASN A 105 12.83 4.25 7.07
CA ASN A 105 13.96 3.33 6.85
C ASN A 105 13.55 2.04 6.16
N GLN A 106 12.25 1.77 6.05
CA GLN A 106 11.74 0.61 5.33
C GLN A 106 11.70 0.88 3.82
N ALA A 107 11.84 -0.20 3.05
CA ALA A 107 11.71 -0.13 1.61
C ALA A 107 10.31 0.37 1.21
N VAL A 108 10.21 0.97 0.02
CA VAL A 108 8.93 1.33 -0.60
C VAL A 108 8.34 0.13 -1.34
N ILE A 109 9.18 -0.65 -2.03
CA ILE A 109 8.76 -1.86 -2.75
C ILE A 109 9.25 -3.10 -2.01
N GLY A 110 8.41 -4.12 -1.90
CA GLY A 110 8.81 -5.43 -1.40
C GLY A 110 8.08 -6.59 -2.08
N GLN A 111 8.33 -7.81 -1.62
CA GLN A 111 7.85 -9.02 -2.28
C GLN A 111 6.46 -9.49 -1.83
N LYS A 112 6.09 -9.24 -0.56
CA LYS A 112 4.81 -9.67 0.01
C LYS A 112 4.41 -8.83 1.21
N CYS A 113 3.11 -8.83 1.52
CA CYS A 113 2.60 -8.38 2.80
C CYS A 113 2.58 -9.56 3.78
N ASP A 114 3.21 -9.41 4.95
CA ASP A 114 3.30 -10.47 5.94
C ASP A 114 2.71 -10.03 7.28
N ARG A 115 1.58 -10.66 7.64
CA ARG A 115 0.85 -10.37 8.89
C ARG A 115 1.63 -10.71 10.15
N THR A 116 2.66 -11.55 10.04
CA THR A 116 3.55 -11.90 11.14
C THR A 116 4.75 -10.97 11.25
N ASP A 117 5.01 -10.15 10.22
CA ASP A 117 6.09 -9.17 10.18
C ASP A 117 5.57 -7.76 9.86
N LEU A 118 5.41 -6.96 10.91
CA LEU A 118 4.97 -5.56 10.81
C LEU A 118 5.99 -4.63 10.13
N ASN A 119 7.18 -5.12 9.76
CA ASN A 119 8.11 -4.36 8.92
C ASN A 119 7.68 -4.37 7.45
N THR A 120 6.66 -5.15 7.09
CA THR A 120 6.10 -5.17 5.74
C THR A 120 5.05 -4.09 5.48
N ARG A 121 4.64 -3.33 6.51
CA ARG A 121 3.62 -2.28 6.39
C ARG A 121 4.08 -1.16 5.47
N GLY A 122 3.18 -0.65 4.65
CA GLY A 122 3.46 0.42 3.69
C GLY A 122 4.24 -0.02 2.46
N LEU A 123 4.64 -1.30 2.34
CA LEU A 123 5.24 -1.81 1.12
C LEU A 123 4.23 -1.80 -0.02
N VAL A 124 4.69 -1.34 -1.18
CA VAL A 124 4.07 -1.62 -2.47
C VAL A 124 4.57 -2.99 -2.93
N VAL A 125 3.64 -3.88 -3.24
CA VAL A 125 3.94 -5.25 -3.68
C VAL A 125 3.41 -5.42 -5.10
N ILE A 126 4.25 -5.98 -5.96
CA ILE A 126 3.90 -6.28 -7.34
C ILE A 126 3.90 -7.79 -7.52
N GLU A 127 2.74 -8.32 -7.85
CA GLU A 127 2.54 -9.74 -8.16
C GLU A 127 2.40 -9.93 -9.66
N LYS A 128 2.97 -11.01 -10.18
CA LYS A 128 2.68 -11.44 -11.55
C LYS A 128 1.39 -12.23 -11.60
N GLY A 129 0.64 -12.06 -12.67
CA GLY A 129 -0.43 -12.95 -13.06
C GLY A 129 0.10 -14.08 -13.93
N THR A 130 -0.34 -15.30 -13.65
CA THR A 130 -0.11 -16.47 -14.52
C THR A 130 -1.47 -16.94 -15.03
N PRO A 131 -1.68 -16.98 -16.35
CA PRO A 131 -2.94 -17.47 -16.91
C PRO A 131 -3.08 -18.98 -16.67
N ALA A 132 -4.32 -19.43 -16.52
CA ALA A 132 -4.62 -20.84 -16.36
C ALA A 132 -4.12 -21.67 -17.56
N PRO A 133 -3.68 -22.92 -17.34
CA PRO A 133 -3.26 -23.80 -18.42
C PRO A 133 -4.38 -24.03 -19.45
N PRO A 134 -4.04 -24.30 -20.73
CA PRO A 134 -5.03 -24.67 -21.74
C PRO A 134 -5.89 -25.85 -21.28
N GLY A 135 -7.21 -25.72 -21.40
CA GLY A 135 -8.18 -26.74 -20.98
C GLY A 135 -8.77 -26.54 -19.57
N ALA A 136 -8.25 -25.60 -18.78
CA ALA A 136 -8.89 -25.13 -17.56
C ALA A 136 -9.83 -23.94 -17.85
N PRO A 137 -10.81 -23.65 -16.95
CA PRO A 137 -11.59 -22.42 -17.04
C PRO A 137 -10.68 -21.18 -17.07
N PRO A 138 -10.99 -20.15 -17.88
CA PRO A 138 -10.20 -18.92 -17.92
C PRO A 138 -10.07 -18.28 -16.54
N ALA A 139 -8.85 -18.24 -16.01
CA ALA A 139 -8.52 -17.63 -14.74
C ALA A 139 -7.08 -17.12 -14.76
N ILE A 140 -6.77 -16.13 -13.93
CA ILE A 140 -5.41 -15.64 -13.68
C ILE A 140 -5.14 -15.79 -12.19
N SER A 141 -4.10 -16.54 -11.84
CA SER A 141 -3.58 -16.60 -10.48
C SER A 141 -2.48 -15.55 -10.32
N PHE A 142 -2.45 -14.88 -9.18
CA PHE A 142 -1.40 -13.90 -8.89
C PHE A 142 -0.50 -14.42 -7.79
N GLY A 143 0.79 -14.15 -7.92
CA GLY A 143 1.81 -14.54 -6.95
C GLY A 143 3.05 -13.66 -7.05
N PRO A 144 4.01 -13.84 -6.13
CA PRO A 144 5.21 -13.01 -6.10
C PRO A 144 6.01 -13.12 -7.39
N MET A 145 6.66 -12.02 -7.76
CA MET A 145 7.67 -12.02 -8.81
C MET A 145 9.01 -12.47 -8.23
N GLU A 146 9.61 -13.46 -8.86
CA GLU A 146 10.95 -13.90 -8.46
C GLU A 146 11.99 -12.88 -8.93
N THR A 147 13.06 -12.69 -8.15
CA THR A 147 14.10 -11.69 -8.42
C THR A 147 14.71 -11.81 -9.82
N GLY A 148 14.92 -13.04 -10.30
CA GLY A 148 15.47 -13.32 -11.63
C GLY A 148 14.43 -13.41 -12.76
N GLU A 149 13.17 -13.09 -12.49
CA GLU A 149 12.11 -13.23 -13.46
C GLU A 149 12.24 -12.21 -14.59
N LYS A 150 12.10 -12.70 -15.83
CA LYS A 150 12.23 -11.88 -17.03
C LYS A 150 10.96 -11.10 -17.29
N LEU A 151 11.12 -9.84 -17.65
CA LEU A 151 10.03 -8.98 -18.06
C LEU A 151 9.61 -9.33 -19.48
N SER A 152 8.35 -9.74 -19.61
CA SER A 152 7.75 -10.12 -20.89
C SER A 152 6.62 -9.15 -21.21
N LYS A 153 6.46 -8.87 -22.50
CA LYS A 153 5.32 -8.10 -23.00
C LYS A 153 3.99 -8.74 -22.63
N ASP A 154 3.00 -7.91 -22.33
CA ASP A 154 1.63 -8.27 -21.91
C ASP A 154 1.57 -9.11 -20.62
N LEU A 155 2.62 -9.07 -19.78
CA LEU A 155 2.62 -9.73 -18.48
C LEU A 155 1.57 -9.07 -17.58
N PRO A 156 0.52 -9.78 -17.13
CA PRO A 156 -0.43 -9.23 -16.19
C PRO A 156 0.26 -9.02 -14.83
N LEU A 157 0.07 -7.86 -14.24
CA LEU A 157 0.63 -7.48 -12.96
C LEU A 157 -0.49 -7.00 -12.02
N ARG A 158 -0.35 -7.29 -10.74
CA ARG A 158 -1.21 -6.77 -9.68
C ARG A 158 -0.37 -5.95 -8.73
N ILE A 159 -0.77 -4.70 -8.54
CA ILE A 159 -0.16 -3.77 -7.59
C ILE A 159 -1.00 -3.77 -6.33
N MET A 160 -0.34 -4.01 -5.21
CA MET A 160 -0.93 -4.02 -3.88
C MET A 160 -0.14 -3.13 -2.93
N VAL A 161 -0.75 -2.79 -1.82
CA VAL A 161 -0.08 -2.13 -0.70
C VAL A 161 -0.35 -2.88 0.60
N CYS A 162 0.64 -2.93 1.48
CA CYS A 162 0.48 -3.53 2.80
C CYS A 162 -0.05 -2.47 3.79
N ASP A 163 -1.22 -2.72 4.38
CA ASP A 163 -1.84 -1.79 5.32
C ASP A 163 -1.15 -1.78 6.70
N LYS A 164 -1.74 -1.09 7.68
CA LYS A 164 -1.24 -1.02 9.05
C LYS A 164 -1.10 -2.37 9.75
N GLY A 165 -1.87 -3.38 9.34
CA GLY A 165 -1.85 -4.74 9.87
C GLY A 165 -1.08 -5.70 8.97
N ALA A 166 -0.34 -5.16 7.99
CA ALA A 166 0.34 -5.91 6.93
C ALA A 166 -0.61 -6.82 6.13
N TYR A 167 -1.87 -6.40 5.95
CA TYR A 167 -2.77 -7.01 4.98
C TYR A 167 -2.53 -6.43 3.60
N ALA A 168 -2.56 -7.29 2.58
CA ALA A 168 -2.51 -6.87 1.20
C ALA A 168 -3.83 -6.21 0.78
N LEU A 169 -3.75 -4.95 0.35
CA LEU A 169 -4.84 -4.22 -0.26
C LEU A 169 -4.55 -4.09 -1.76
N LYS A 170 -5.42 -4.64 -2.61
CA LYS A 170 -5.33 -4.47 -4.06
C LYS A 170 -5.57 -3.00 -4.42
N VAL A 171 -4.62 -2.41 -5.16
CA VAL A 171 -4.70 -1.04 -5.68
C VAL A 171 -5.08 -1.07 -7.15
N ALA A 172 -4.38 -1.86 -7.96
CA ALA A 172 -4.61 -1.94 -9.39
C ALA A 172 -4.18 -3.29 -9.96
N GLU A 173 -4.70 -3.59 -11.15
CA GLU A 173 -4.13 -4.58 -12.06
C GLU A 173 -3.78 -3.86 -13.35
N VAL A 174 -2.57 -4.11 -13.85
CA VAL A 174 -2.00 -3.51 -15.05
C VAL A 174 -1.39 -4.60 -15.90
N LYS A 175 -1.00 -4.27 -17.13
CA LYS A 175 -0.23 -5.16 -18.01
C LYS A 175 1.02 -4.42 -18.45
N LEU A 176 2.10 -5.16 -18.62
CA LEU A 176 3.37 -4.64 -19.14
C LEU A 176 3.33 -4.48 -20.67
#